data_AF-A0A645D397-F1
#
_entry.id   AF-A0A645D397-F1
#
_cell.length_a   1.000
_cell.length_b   1.000
_cell.length_c   1.000
_cell.angle_alpha   90.00
_cell.angle_beta   90.00
_cell.angle_gamma   90.00
#
_symmetry.space_group_name_H-M   'P 1'
#
loop_
_entity.id
_entity.type
_entity.pdbx_description
1 polymer ?
#
loop_
_entity_poly.entity_id
_entity_poly.type
_entity_poly.pdbx_seq_one_letter_code
_entity_poly.pdbx_strand_id
1 'polypeptide(L)'
;MLDYDNGLVTLANYEGFKIKFIGSWDMPFANYRLSDSLSSDGKFTSDATLIAVTNCDQIEFYGIGLKLVGMSEFKTGQMFVRGATRITQWADATAPQGVGQVTTSLDTDKVVAQFSGTSLMAKEHVYSILLVDGSGNPLPLYYTKNTTVEANADGTVNSITLMFDEDEDISSVQAIYVLVDTYPVYSGK
;
A
#
# COMPACT_ATOMS: atom_id res chain seq x y z
N MET A 1 8.39 -6.81 9.13
CA MET A 1 9.83 -6.96 9.36
C MET A 1 10.57 -6.68 8.06
N LEU A 2 11.44 -5.68 8.07
CA LEU A 2 12.40 -5.42 6.99
C LEU A 2 13.74 -6.05 7.36
N ASP A 3 14.22 -6.98 6.55
CA ASP A 3 15.51 -7.65 6.71
C ASP A 3 16.41 -7.30 5.52
N TYR A 4 17.68 -7.00 5.78
CA TYR A 4 18.67 -6.67 4.75
C TYR A 4 19.85 -7.61 4.87
N ASP A 5 20.07 -8.43 3.83
CA ASP A 5 21.21 -9.33 3.73
C ASP A 5 21.87 -9.18 2.35
N ASN A 6 23.09 -8.63 2.33
CA ASN A 6 23.94 -8.52 1.12
C ASN A 6 23.23 -7.95 -0.13
N GLY A 7 22.36 -6.95 0.04
CA GLY A 7 21.62 -6.32 -1.07
C GLY A 7 20.21 -6.87 -1.30
N LEU A 8 19.84 -7.96 -0.62
CA LEU A 8 18.47 -8.46 -0.60
C LEU A 8 17.70 -7.80 0.54
N VAL A 9 16.66 -7.04 0.20
CA VAL A 9 15.70 -6.51 1.18
C VAL A 9 14.48 -7.43 1.21
N THR A 10 14.25 -8.09 2.34
CA THR A 10 13.04 -8.87 2.58
C THR A 10 12.06 -8.05 3.40
N LEU A 11 10.93 -7.69 2.78
CA LEU A 11 9.77 -7.15 3.48
C LEU A 11 8.83 -8.30 3.80
N ALA A 12 8.86 -8.77 5.05
CA ALA A 12 7.90 -9.73 5.55
C ALA A 12 6.78 -8.97 6.27
N ASN A 13 5.57 -9.03 5.72
CA ASN A 13 4.36 -8.60 6.42
C ASN A 13 3.63 -9.84 6.92
N TYR A 14 3.58 -9.98 8.24
CA TYR A 14 2.89 -11.08 8.93
C TYR A 14 1.50 -10.66 9.43
N GLU A 15 1.15 -9.39 9.21
CA GLU A 15 -0.18 -8.85 9.47
C GLU A 15 -0.99 -8.86 8.17
N GLY A 16 -2.30 -8.95 8.32
CA GLY A 16 -3.22 -8.94 7.19
C GLY A 16 -3.25 -7.57 6.49
N PHE A 17 -3.50 -7.57 5.19
CA PHE A 17 -3.74 -6.36 4.39
C PHE A 17 -4.74 -6.68 3.28
N LYS A 18 -5.47 -5.66 2.82
CA LYS A 18 -6.51 -5.83 1.80
C LYS A 18 -5.96 -5.38 0.43
N ILE A 19 -5.87 -6.31 -0.53
CA ILE A 19 -5.65 -5.93 -1.93
C ILE A 19 -7.02 -5.86 -2.62
N LYS A 20 -7.30 -4.72 -3.25
CA LYS A 20 -8.46 -4.58 -4.13
C LYS A 20 -8.12 -5.13 -5.51
N PHE A 21 -8.72 -6.27 -5.87
CA PHE A 21 -8.75 -6.70 -7.27
C PHE A 21 -9.82 -5.87 -8.01
N ILE A 22 -9.49 -5.36 -9.19
CA ILE A 22 -10.44 -4.61 -10.02
C ILE A 22 -11.60 -5.55 -10.40
N GLY A 23 -12.74 -5.39 -9.75
CA GLY A 23 -13.99 -6.08 -10.07
C GLY A 23 -14.62 -6.82 -8.90
N SER A 24 -15.56 -6.14 -8.24
CA SER A 24 -16.68 -6.67 -7.43
C SER A 24 -16.51 -7.10 -5.96
N TRP A 25 -15.32 -7.37 -5.41
CA TRP A 25 -15.19 -7.71 -3.97
C TRP A 25 -13.76 -7.59 -3.43
N ASP A 26 -13.64 -7.31 -2.13
CA ASP A 26 -12.35 -7.24 -1.41
C ASP A 26 -11.86 -8.65 -1.08
N MET A 27 -10.57 -8.92 -1.34
CA MET A 27 -9.93 -10.19 -0.97
C MET A 27 -9.08 -9.98 0.28
N PRO A 28 -9.48 -10.51 1.46
CA PRO A 28 -8.71 -10.38 2.68
C PRO A 28 -7.53 -11.36 2.65
N PHE A 29 -6.34 -10.83 2.45
CA PHE A 29 -5.11 -11.63 2.55
C PHE A 29 -4.69 -11.69 4.02
N ALA A 30 -4.64 -12.91 4.55
CA ALA A 30 -4.14 -13.18 5.89
C ALA A 30 -2.63 -12.95 5.96
N ASN A 31 -1.90 -13.27 4.88
CA ASN A 31 -0.46 -13.06 4.76
C ASN A 31 -0.06 -12.86 3.31
N TYR A 32 1.03 -12.15 3.07
CA TYR A 32 1.67 -12.09 1.76
C TYR A 32 3.17 -11.86 1.86
N ARG A 33 3.85 -12.20 0.78
CA ARG A 33 5.26 -11.91 0.55
C ARG A 33 5.41 -11.30 -0.83
N LEU A 34 5.94 -10.08 -0.87
CA LEU A 34 6.58 -9.52 -2.05
C LEU A 34 8.08 -9.82 -1.93
N SER A 35 8.67 -10.35 -3.00
CA SER A 35 10.09 -10.67 -3.02
C SER A 35 10.71 -10.10 -4.28
N ASP A 36 11.71 -9.24 -4.10
CA ASP A 36 12.54 -8.69 -5.17
C ASP A 36 13.93 -8.33 -4.64
N SER A 37 14.86 -8.04 -5.53
CA SER A 37 16.19 -7.52 -5.21
C SER A 37 16.27 -6.04 -5.59
N LEU A 38 16.95 -5.24 -4.76
CA LEU A 38 17.19 -3.83 -5.03
C LEU A 38 18.65 -3.59 -5.39
N SER A 39 18.91 -2.65 -6.29
CA SER A 39 20.25 -2.14 -6.56
C SER A 39 20.71 -1.18 -5.46
N SER A 40 21.99 -0.82 -5.47
CA SER A 40 22.59 0.09 -4.49
C SER A 40 22.00 1.50 -4.48
N ASP A 41 21.24 1.89 -5.50
CA ASP A 41 20.48 3.15 -5.60
C ASP A 41 18.98 2.98 -5.28
N GLY A 42 18.56 1.82 -4.79
CA GLY A 42 17.19 1.56 -4.32
C GLY A 42 16.17 1.23 -5.42
N LYS A 43 16.61 0.89 -6.64
CA LYS A 43 15.73 0.46 -7.74
C LYS A 43 15.54 -1.06 -7.75
N PHE A 44 14.44 -1.54 -8.29
CA PHE A 44 14.22 -2.97 -8.52
C PHE A 44 15.18 -3.51 -9.59
N THR A 45 15.85 -4.63 -9.31
CA THR A 45 16.77 -5.28 -10.27
C THR A 45 16.08 -6.32 -11.15
N SER A 46 14.86 -6.71 -10.79
CA SER A 46 14.05 -7.71 -11.49
C SER A 46 12.56 -7.44 -11.27
N ASP A 47 11.71 -8.35 -11.74
CA ASP A 47 10.29 -8.31 -11.42
C ASP A 47 10.05 -8.94 -10.05
N ALA A 48 9.26 -8.27 -9.19
CA ALA A 48 8.88 -8.81 -7.91
C ALA A 48 7.85 -9.93 -8.04
N THR A 49 7.99 -10.97 -7.21
CA THR A 49 7.04 -12.08 -7.08
C THR A 49 6.11 -11.85 -5.89
N LEU A 50 4.80 -12.04 -6.09
CA LEU A 50 3.79 -12.06 -5.03
C LEU A 50 3.39 -13.49 -4.66
N ILE A 51 3.46 -13.83 -3.38
CA ILE A 51 2.87 -15.03 -2.79
C ILE A 51 1.89 -14.57 -1.73
N ALA A 52 0.65 -15.04 -1.73
CA ALA A 52 -0.34 -14.61 -0.75
C ALA A 52 -1.15 -15.78 -0.20
N VAL A 53 -1.65 -15.62 1.02
CA VAL A 53 -2.60 -16.52 1.67
C VAL A 53 -3.88 -15.73 1.91
N THR A 54 -4.98 -16.19 1.35
CA THR A 54 -6.30 -15.57 1.50
C THR A 54 -7.10 -16.33 2.54
N ASN A 55 -7.90 -15.61 3.34
CA ASN A 55 -8.92 -16.22 4.18
C ASN A 55 -10.26 -16.26 3.46
N CYS A 56 -10.64 -17.43 2.94
CA CYS A 56 -11.87 -17.60 2.20
C CYS A 56 -13.13 -17.46 3.07
N ASP A 57 -13.05 -17.67 4.38
CA ASP A 57 -14.21 -17.50 5.27
C ASP A 57 -14.62 -16.03 5.44
N GLN A 58 -13.70 -15.11 5.16
CA GLN A 58 -13.94 -13.67 5.18
C GLN A 58 -14.36 -13.12 3.81
N ILE A 59 -14.51 -13.97 2.79
CA ILE A 59 -15.00 -13.59 1.47
C ILE A 59 -16.52 -13.73 1.45
N GLU A 60 -17.22 -12.61 1.57
CA GLU A 60 -18.67 -12.52 1.77
C GLU A 60 -19.49 -13.32 0.73
N PHE A 61 -19.12 -13.27 -0.56
CA PHE A 61 -19.91 -13.90 -1.63
C PHE A 61 -19.34 -15.23 -2.15
N TYR A 62 -18.02 -15.33 -2.34
CA TYR A 62 -17.37 -16.46 -3.00
C TYR A 62 -16.75 -17.49 -2.04
N GLY A 63 -16.63 -17.18 -0.75
CA GLY A 63 -15.90 -17.99 0.23
C GLY A 63 -16.37 -19.45 0.31
N ILE A 64 -17.67 -19.64 0.43
CA ILE A 64 -18.30 -20.97 0.50
C ILE A 64 -18.07 -21.74 -0.81
N GLY A 65 -18.21 -21.07 -1.96
CA GLY A 65 -17.97 -21.67 -3.26
C GLY A 65 -16.55 -22.21 -3.38
N LEU A 66 -15.55 -21.40 -3.01
CA LEU A 66 -14.13 -21.76 -3.02
C LEU A 66 -13.81 -22.95 -2.10
N LYS A 67 -14.51 -23.09 -0.97
CA LYS A 67 -14.42 -24.28 -0.10
C LYS A 67 -14.99 -25.52 -0.76
N LEU A 68 -16.19 -25.41 -1.32
CA LEU A 68 -16.90 -26.54 -1.93
C LEU A 68 -16.18 -27.10 -3.16
N VAL A 69 -15.47 -26.25 -3.92
CA VAL A 69 -14.67 -26.70 -5.08
C VAL A 69 -13.23 -27.11 -4.71
N GLY A 70 -12.88 -27.11 -3.42
CA GLY A 70 -11.57 -27.55 -2.93
C GLY A 70 -10.42 -26.57 -3.22
N MET A 71 -10.72 -25.30 -3.51
CA MET A 71 -9.71 -24.27 -3.74
C MET A 71 -9.17 -23.64 -2.44
N SER A 72 -9.88 -23.82 -1.32
CA SER A 72 -9.43 -23.46 0.02
C SER A 72 -9.50 -24.66 0.95
N GLU A 73 -8.65 -24.69 1.97
CA GLU A 73 -8.70 -25.72 2.99
C GLU A 73 -10.01 -25.58 3.78
N PHE A 74 -10.73 -26.69 3.92
CA PHE A 74 -12.12 -26.68 4.35
C PHE A 74 -12.29 -26.22 5.81
N LYS A 75 -11.37 -26.59 6.70
CA LYS A 75 -11.45 -26.29 8.14
C LYS A 75 -10.97 -24.88 8.49
N THR A 76 -9.86 -24.46 7.90
CA THR A 76 -9.15 -23.21 8.20
C THR A 76 -9.56 -22.07 7.28
N GLY A 77 -10.21 -22.39 6.15
CA GLY A 77 -10.56 -21.39 5.13
C GLY A 77 -9.37 -20.82 4.39
N GLN A 78 -8.15 -21.34 4.59
CA GLN A 78 -6.96 -20.79 3.99
C GLN A 78 -6.80 -21.26 2.54
N MET A 79 -6.54 -20.31 1.65
CA MET A 79 -6.18 -20.56 0.25
C MET A 79 -4.81 -19.97 -0.04
N PHE A 80 -3.89 -20.79 -0.52
CA PHE A 80 -2.62 -20.30 -1.07
C PHE A 80 -2.85 -19.77 -2.47
N VAL A 81 -2.71 -18.45 -2.63
CA VAL A 81 -2.75 -17.77 -3.92
C VAL A 81 -1.31 -17.62 -4.40
N ARG A 82 -0.94 -18.48 -5.35
CA ARG A 82 0.30 -18.36 -6.12
C ARG A 82 -0.05 -18.22 -7.59
N GLY A 83 -0.14 -16.98 -8.05
CA GLY A 83 -0.33 -16.65 -9.47
C GLY A 83 0.99 -16.37 -10.17
N ALA A 84 0.95 -16.28 -11.49
CA ALA A 84 1.99 -15.61 -12.27
C ALA A 84 1.78 -14.10 -12.17
N THR A 85 2.16 -13.51 -11.03
CA THR A 85 2.08 -12.08 -10.81
C THR A 85 3.47 -11.49 -11.02
N ARG A 86 3.64 -10.78 -12.13
CA ARG A 86 4.82 -9.97 -12.42
C ARG A 86 4.54 -8.55 -11.95
N ILE A 87 5.23 -8.10 -10.92
CA ILE A 87 5.23 -6.69 -10.53
C ILE A 87 6.54 -6.12 -11.05
N THR A 88 6.45 -5.18 -11.97
CA THR A 88 7.62 -4.55 -12.57
C THR A 88 7.51 -3.06 -12.37
N GLN A 89 8.63 -2.38 -12.15
CA GLN A 89 8.63 -0.93 -12.27
C GLN A 89 8.27 -0.59 -13.71
N TRP A 90 7.33 0.34 -13.90
CA TRP A 90 7.01 0.81 -15.24
C TRP A 90 8.28 1.42 -15.84
N ALA A 91 8.72 0.97 -17.02
CA ALA A 91 10.04 1.30 -17.57
C ALA A 91 10.29 2.81 -17.73
N ASP A 92 9.22 3.58 -17.89
CA ASP A 92 9.24 5.04 -18.02
C ASP A 92 8.72 5.77 -16.78
N ALA A 93 8.49 5.08 -15.65
CA ALA A 93 8.11 5.73 -14.40
C ALA A 93 9.27 6.59 -13.93
N THR A 94 9.10 7.91 -14.01
CA THR A 94 10.03 8.89 -13.50
C THR A 94 9.41 9.60 -12.30
N ALA A 95 10.25 10.09 -11.40
CA ALA A 95 9.75 10.87 -10.27
C ALA A 95 8.98 12.09 -10.79
N PRO A 96 7.73 12.29 -10.34
CA PRO A 96 6.88 13.37 -10.83
C PRO A 96 7.53 14.72 -10.52
N GLN A 97 7.56 15.60 -11.51
CA GLN A 97 8.13 16.94 -11.37
C GLN A 97 7.06 17.93 -10.92
N GLY A 98 7.47 18.96 -10.18
CA GLY A 98 6.53 20.02 -9.75
C GLY A 98 5.66 19.65 -8.55
N VAL A 99 6.16 18.78 -7.65
CA VAL A 99 5.53 18.43 -6.37
C VAL A 99 5.15 19.67 -5.54
N GLY A 100 5.97 20.72 -5.59
CA GLY A 100 5.84 21.85 -4.68
C GLY A 100 6.28 21.51 -3.25
N GLN A 101 5.68 22.18 -2.27
CA GLN A 101 5.89 21.92 -0.85
C GLN A 101 4.76 21.04 -0.31
N VAL A 102 5.12 20.02 0.45
CA VAL A 102 4.20 19.12 1.14
C VAL A 102 4.35 19.30 2.65
N THR A 103 3.24 19.42 3.36
CA THR A 103 3.19 19.44 4.83
C THR A 103 2.18 18.42 5.33
N THR A 104 2.49 17.74 6.44
CA THR A 104 1.61 16.71 7.00
C THR A 104 1.08 17.10 8.37
N SER A 105 -0.12 16.61 8.70
CA SER A 105 -0.69 16.66 10.04
C SER A 105 -1.28 15.30 10.38
N LEU A 106 -0.90 14.75 11.53
CA LEU A 106 -1.42 13.51 12.08
C LEU A 106 -2.37 13.84 13.24
N ASP A 107 -3.62 13.41 13.11
CA ASP A 107 -4.64 13.45 14.14
C ASP A 107 -4.96 12.02 14.62
N THR A 108 -5.91 11.87 15.53
CA THR A 108 -6.31 10.55 16.08
C THR A 108 -7.07 9.68 15.08
N ASP A 109 -7.75 10.28 14.11
CA ASP A 109 -8.66 9.63 13.17
C ASP A 109 -8.21 9.73 11.71
N LYS A 110 -7.12 10.48 11.44
CA LYS A 110 -6.62 10.67 10.08
C LYS A 110 -5.18 11.19 10.04
N VAL A 111 -4.59 11.10 8.86
CA VAL A 111 -3.44 11.88 8.44
C VAL A 111 -3.77 12.66 7.18
N VAL A 112 -3.35 13.92 7.13
CA VAL A 112 -3.55 14.81 5.98
C VAL A 112 -2.20 15.27 5.45
N ALA A 113 -1.99 15.19 4.15
CA ALA A 113 -0.88 15.80 3.43
C ALA A 113 -1.40 16.95 2.56
N GLN A 114 -0.95 18.16 2.85
CA GLN A 114 -1.31 19.38 2.13
C GLN A 114 -0.22 19.75 1.13
N PHE A 115 -0.63 20.11 -0.09
CA PHE A 115 0.26 20.52 -1.18
C PHE A 115 0.13 22.02 -1.44
N SER A 116 1.26 22.68 -1.62
CA SER A 116 1.31 24.10 -1.99
C SER A 116 2.38 24.35 -3.04
N GLY A 117 2.09 25.24 -4.00
CA GLY A 117 2.98 25.50 -5.14
C GLY A 117 3.22 24.27 -6.03
N THR A 118 2.31 23.30 -6.00
CA THR A 118 2.35 22.09 -6.84
C THR A 118 1.80 22.39 -8.24
N SER A 119 2.35 21.72 -9.24
CA SER A 119 1.79 21.64 -10.59
C SER A 119 1.23 20.25 -10.92
N LEU A 120 1.22 19.33 -9.94
CA LEU A 120 0.72 17.97 -10.14
C LEU A 120 -0.80 17.97 -10.20
N MET A 121 -1.35 17.30 -11.22
CA MET A 121 -2.79 17.19 -11.41
C MET A 121 -3.38 16.04 -10.62
N ALA A 122 -4.48 16.27 -9.90
CA ALA A 122 -5.10 15.25 -9.05
C ALA A 122 -5.57 14.00 -9.82
N LYS A 123 -5.87 14.16 -11.12
CA LYS A 123 -6.39 13.08 -11.99
C LYS A 123 -5.31 12.35 -12.81
N GLU A 124 -4.10 12.89 -12.85
CA GLU A 124 -3.01 12.35 -13.70
C GLU A 124 -2.04 11.47 -12.92
N HIS A 125 -2.06 11.56 -11.59
CA HIS A 125 -1.18 10.81 -10.71
C HIS A 125 -1.95 9.97 -9.69
N VAL A 126 -1.29 8.95 -9.16
CA VAL A 126 -1.75 8.17 -8.01
C VAL A 126 -1.10 8.71 -6.75
N TYR A 127 -1.92 9.16 -5.80
CA TYR A 127 -1.48 9.74 -4.55
C TYR A 127 -1.77 8.81 -3.38
N SER A 128 -0.83 8.69 -2.43
CA SER A 128 -1.07 7.94 -1.19
C SER A 128 -0.22 8.45 -0.03
N ILE A 129 -0.59 8.01 1.18
CA ILE A 129 0.17 8.22 2.41
C ILE A 129 0.54 6.83 2.95
N LEU A 130 1.78 6.67 3.41
CA LEU A 130 2.27 5.47 4.08
C LEU A 130 2.77 5.84 5.48
N LEU A 131 2.24 5.16 6.51
CA LEU A 131 2.67 5.34 7.89
C LEU A 131 3.60 4.20 8.29
N VAL A 132 4.69 4.53 8.96
CA VAL A 132 5.75 3.58 9.33
C VAL A 132 6.05 3.68 10.82
N ASP A 133 6.23 2.53 11.46
CA ASP A 133 6.55 2.39 12.88
C ASP A 133 8.04 2.69 13.20
N GLY A 134 8.39 2.69 14.48
CA GLY A 134 9.77 2.92 14.93
C GLY A 134 10.79 1.86 14.48
N SER A 135 10.34 0.72 13.98
CA SER A 135 11.17 -0.37 13.44
C SER A 135 11.26 -0.34 11.92
N GLY A 136 10.64 0.63 11.25
CA GLY A 136 10.62 0.73 9.80
C GLY A 136 9.55 -0.14 9.13
N ASN A 137 8.57 -0.68 9.86
CA ASN A 137 7.46 -1.45 9.27
C ASN A 137 6.27 -0.54 8.91
N PRO A 138 5.64 -0.74 7.76
CA PRO A 138 4.33 -0.15 7.47
C PRO A 138 3.29 -0.52 8.54
N LEU A 139 2.47 0.45 8.97
CA LEU A 139 1.29 0.15 9.79
C LEU A 139 0.24 -0.58 8.95
N PRO A 140 -0.52 -1.54 9.50
CA PRO A 140 -1.50 -2.34 8.77
C PRO A 140 -2.84 -1.61 8.56
N LEU A 141 -2.81 -0.46 7.86
CA LEU A 141 -3.98 0.39 7.65
C LEU A 141 -4.68 0.15 6.30
N TYR A 142 -5.92 0.60 6.16
CA TYR A 142 -6.69 0.50 4.90
C TYR A 142 -6.36 1.63 3.89
N TYR A 143 -5.09 1.69 3.46
CA TYR A 143 -4.54 2.73 2.59
C TYR A 143 -5.26 3.00 1.27
N THR A 144 -6.06 2.06 0.75
CA THR A 144 -6.73 2.23 -0.54
C THR A 144 -8.10 2.88 -0.39
N LYS A 145 -8.99 2.26 0.40
CA LYS A 145 -10.36 2.73 0.55
C LYS A 145 -10.46 4.02 1.35
N ASN A 146 -9.57 4.19 2.34
CA ASN A 146 -9.62 5.31 3.26
C ASN A 146 -8.75 6.50 2.81
N THR A 147 -8.13 6.42 1.63
CA THR A 147 -7.41 7.55 1.04
C THR A 147 -8.31 8.33 0.10
N THR A 148 -8.46 9.63 0.35
CA THR A 148 -9.13 10.59 -0.53
C THR A 148 -8.13 11.64 -1.03
N VAL A 149 -8.34 12.12 -2.25
CA VAL A 149 -7.54 13.17 -2.87
C VAL A 149 -8.47 14.32 -3.22
N GLU A 150 -8.16 15.51 -2.71
CA GLU A 150 -8.87 16.74 -3.04
C GLU A 150 -8.07 17.57 -4.04
N ALA A 151 -8.77 18.17 -5.01
CA ALA A 151 -8.17 19.03 -6.02
C ALA A 151 -8.51 20.50 -5.76
N ASN A 152 -7.58 21.38 -6.12
CA ASN A 152 -7.85 22.81 -6.28
C ASN A 152 -8.82 23.05 -7.45
N ALA A 153 -9.33 24.28 -7.54
CA ALA A 153 -10.22 24.69 -8.63
C ALA A 153 -9.57 24.57 -10.03
N ASP A 154 -8.24 24.65 -10.12
CA ASP A 154 -7.47 24.46 -11.35
C ASP A 154 -7.14 23.00 -11.68
N GLY A 155 -7.53 22.06 -10.80
CA GLY A 155 -7.31 20.62 -10.96
C GLY A 155 -5.97 20.11 -10.41
N THR A 156 -5.10 20.99 -9.90
CA THR A 156 -3.90 20.58 -9.17
C THR A 156 -4.27 19.92 -7.84
N VAL A 157 -3.42 19.04 -7.32
CA VAL A 157 -3.66 18.42 -6.00
C VAL A 157 -3.66 19.49 -4.90
N ASN A 158 -4.69 19.46 -4.06
CA ASN A 158 -4.77 20.28 -2.85
C ASN A 158 -4.30 19.47 -1.65
N SER A 159 -4.95 18.33 -1.39
CA SER A 159 -4.69 17.51 -0.23
C SER A 159 -4.87 16.02 -0.50
N ILE A 160 -4.20 15.20 0.31
CA ILE A 160 -4.45 13.77 0.44
C ILE A 160 -4.84 13.53 1.89
N THR A 161 -5.93 12.81 2.13
CA THR A 161 -6.34 12.40 3.48
C THR A 161 -6.42 10.90 3.54
N LEU A 162 -5.75 10.28 4.51
CA LEU A 162 -5.95 8.89 4.89
C LEU A 162 -6.71 8.86 6.22
N MET A 163 -7.96 8.38 6.20
CA MET A 163 -8.78 8.17 7.39
C MET A 163 -8.41 6.84 8.06
N PHE A 164 -8.54 6.77 9.38
CA PHE A 164 -8.35 5.54 10.15
C PHE A 164 -9.71 4.94 10.54
N ASP A 165 -9.81 3.62 10.47
CA ASP A 165 -10.96 2.89 11.03
C ASP A 165 -10.86 2.87 12.58
N GLU A 166 -11.98 2.68 13.28
CA GLU A 166 -12.03 2.75 14.76
C GLU A 166 -11.12 1.74 15.47
N ASP A 167 -10.77 0.64 14.79
CA ASP A 167 -9.92 -0.45 15.29
C ASP A 167 -8.45 -0.34 14.87
N GLU A 168 -8.05 0.68 14.11
CA GLU A 168 -6.68 0.87 13.65
C GLU A 168 -5.81 1.59 14.72
N ASP A 169 -4.71 0.96 15.13
CA ASP A 169 -3.76 1.52 16.10
C ASP A 169 -2.64 2.33 15.40
N ILE A 170 -2.66 3.65 15.61
CA ILE A 170 -1.66 4.60 15.10
C ILE A 170 -0.65 5.07 16.15
N SER A 171 -0.67 4.52 17.37
CA SER A 171 0.21 4.95 18.46
C SER A 171 1.70 4.69 18.17
N SER A 172 1.98 3.76 17.27
CA SER A 172 3.34 3.36 16.87
C SER A 172 3.94 4.20 15.74
N VAL A 173 3.20 5.17 15.18
CA VAL A 173 3.67 5.98 14.04
C VAL A 173 4.94 6.76 14.38
N GLN A 174 5.98 6.53 13.60
CA GLN A 174 7.27 7.21 13.70
C GLN A 174 7.58 8.07 12.48
N ALA A 175 7.12 7.65 11.29
CA ALA A 175 7.32 8.37 10.04
C ALA A 175 6.09 8.34 9.13
N ILE A 176 5.90 9.42 8.39
CA ILE A 176 4.88 9.63 7.37
C ILE A 176 5.59 9.82 6.04
N TYR A 177 5.21 9.01 5.05
CA TYR A 177 5.62 9.18 3.66
C TYR A 177 4.43 9.59 2.83
N VAL A 178 4.59 10.63 2.02
CA VAL A 178 3.61 10.97 0.98
C VAL A 178 4.17 10.50 -0.35
N LEU A 179 3.38 9.71 -1.07
CA LEU A 179 3.77 9.05 -2.30
C LEU A 179 2.98 9.62 -3.48
N VAL A 180 3.66 9.83 -4.60
CA VAL A 180 3.05 10.15 -5.90
C VAL A 180 3.63 9.19 -6.93
N ASP A 181 2.78 8.42 -7.61
CA ASP A 181 3.17 7.38 -8.56
C ASP A 181 4.25 6.45 -8.00
N THR A 182 4.10 6.06 -6.72
CA THR A 182 5.04 5.23 -5.93
C THR A 182 6.34 5.92 -5.49
N TYR A 183 6.59 7.16 -5.87
CA TYR A 183 7.75 7.93 -5.43
C TYR A 183 7.47 8.69 -4.13
N PRO A 184 8.33 8.61 -3.10
CA PRO A 184 8.23 9.46 -1.92
C PRO A 184 8.55 10.90 -2.29
N VAL A 185 7.53 11.75 -2.22
CA VAL A 185 7.64 13.19 -2.45
C VAL A 185 7.79 13.98 -1.15
N TYR A 186 7.53 13.32 -0.01
CA TYR A 186 7.75 13.80 1.34
C TYR A 186 8.10 12.65 2.27
N SER A 187 8.97 12.92 3.25
CA SER A 187 9.20 12.07 4.41
C SER A 187 9.39 12.97 5.64
N GLY A 188 8.65 12.69 6.71
CA GLY A 188 8.72 13.44 7.96
C GLY A 188 7.85 12.82 9.04
N LYS A 189 7.54 13.59 10.08
CA LYS A 189 6.66 13.18 11.18
C LYS A 189 5.53 14.19 11.32
#